data_AF-A0A068MXN6-F1
#
_entry.id   AF-A0A068MXN6-F1
#
_cell.length_a   1.000
_cell.length_b   1.000
_cell.length_c   1.000
_cell.angle_alpha   90.00
_cell.angle_beta   90.00
_cell.angle_gamma   90.00
#
_symmetry.space_group_name_H-M   'P 1'
#
loop_
_entity.id
_entity.type
_entity.pdbx_description
1 polymer ?
#
loop_
_entity_poly.entity_id
_entity_poly.type
_entity_poly.pdbx_seq_one_letter_code
_entity_poly.pdbx_strand_id
1 'polypeptide(L)'
;MAMEVQLRWAKIPFVGRWAVHYWYVIGDRHGQTLANVQRWEVWQRRELKPQSWGHLHRNLLAPQAGVGNGPSFLAQQWSGSLGDRLGEIILHSPHTYPHCYSYRYWPGPNSNTYAQWVLEQAAIDFDLGWRGVGRGYGKLIFPRFSHGHRQLER
;
A
#
# COMPACT_ATOMS: atom_id res chain seq x y z
N MET A 1 7.37 16.61 8.72
CA MET A 1 8.16 16.72 7.47
C MET A 1 7.17 16.72 6.33
N ALA A 2 7.34 17.55 5.30
CA ALA A 2 6.44 17.55 4.15
C ALA A 2 6.67 16.30 3.30
N MET A 3 5.80 15.29 3.44
CA MET A 3 5.94 14.02 2.76
C MET A 3 5.11 13.99 1.48
N GLU A 4 5.67 13.34 0.47
CA GLU A 4 4.94 12.88 -0.69
C GLU A 4 4.94 11.35 -0.70
N VAL A 5 3.75 10.78 -0.95
CA VAL A 5 3.50 9.34 -0.91
C VAL A 5 2.88 8.89 -2.22
N GLN A 6 3.47 7.89 -2.84
CA GLN A 6 2.96 7.23 -4.04
C GLN A 6 2.46 5.84 -3.68
N LEU A 7 1.23 5.52 -4.08
CA LEU A 7 0.77 4.15 -4.19
C LEU A 7 1.12 3.65 -5.59
N ARG A 8 1.88 2.57 -5.65
CA ARG A 8 2.32 1.95 -6.90
C ARG A 8 1.85 0.52 -6.98
N TRP A 9 1.80 -0.01 -8.21
CA TRP A 9 1.46 -1.40 -8.44
C TRP A 9 2.18 -1.98 -9.64
N ALA A 10 2.21 -3.32 -9.70
CA ALA A 10 2.70 -4.07 -10.84
C ALA A 10 1.92 -5.38 -11.00
N LYS A 11 1.92 -5.89 -12.23
CA LYS A 11 1.40 -7.23 -12.53
C LYS A 11 2.31 -8.29 -11.94
N ILE A 12 1.73 -9.28 -11.27
CA ILE A 12 2.50 -10.44 -10.79
C ILE A 12 2.86 -11.32 -12.00
N PRO A 13 4.09 -11.83 -12.13
CA PRO A 13 4.46 -12.75 -13.19
C PRO A 13 3.49 -13.93 -13.27
N PHE A 14 3.14 -14.34 -14.49
CA PHE A 14 2.22 -15.46 -14.83
C PHE A 14 0.75 -15.28 -14.42
N VAL A 15 0.42 -14.55 -13.35
CA VAL A 15 -0.97 -14.35 -12.86
C VAL A 15 -1.47 -12.90 -12.98
N GLY A 16 -0.69 -12.02 -13.62
CA GLY A 16 -0.93 -10.58 -13.73
C GLY A 16 -2.23 -10.15 -14.41
N ARG A 17 -2.95 -11.08 -15.05
CA ARG A 17 -4.32 -10.86 -15.56
C ARG A 17 -5.34 -10.76 -14.42
N TRP A 18 -5.10 -11.45 -13.31
CA TRP A 18 -6.05 -11.65 -12.22
C TRP A 18 -5.59 -11.04 -10.90
N ALA A 19 -4.28 -10.85 -10.71
CA ALA A 19 -3.72 -10.30 -9.49
C ALA A 19 -2.61 -9.28 -9.75
N VAL A 20 -2.65 -8.19 -8.97
CA VAL A 20 -1.58 -7.18 -8.91
C VAL A 20 -0.98 -7.12 -7.52
N HIS A 21 0.21 -6.55 -7.43
CA HIS A 21 0.92 -6.31 -6.19
C HIS A 21 1.05 -4.80 -5.96
N TYR A 22 0.48 -4.29 -4.87
CA TYR A 22 0.59 -2.89 -4.46
C TYR A 22 1.72 -2.66 -3.44
N TRP A 23 2.33 -1.47 -3.47
CA TRP A 23 3.30 -1.00 -2.48
C TRP A 23 3.30 0.53 -2.39
N TYR A 24 3.95 1.06 -1.35
CA TYR A 24 4.15 2.50 -1.19
C TYR A 24 5.57 2.93 -1.48
N VAL A 25 5.72 4.14 -2.01
CA VAL A 25 6.97 4.88 -2.03
C VAL A 25 6.74 6.21 -1.30
N ILE A 26 7.57 6.51 -0.31
CA ILE A 26 7.50 7.74 0.48
C ILE A 26 8.79 8.53 0.33
N GLY A 27 8.72 9.85 0.31
CA GLY A 27 9.89 10.73 0.26
C GLY A 27 9.56 12.18 0.60
N ASP A 28 10.59 13.02 0.65
CA ASP A 28 10.43 14.45 0.87
C ASP A 28 9.83 15.14 -0.38
N ARG A 29 8.82 15.99 -0.17
CA ARG A 29 8.16 16.81 -1.19
C ARG A 29 9.13 17.74 -1.94
N HIS A 30 10.23 18.17 -1.32
CA HIS A 30 11.17 19.11 -1.92
C HIS A 30 12.26 18.46 -2.78
N GLY A 31 12.29 17.12 -2.92
CA GLY A 31 13.31 16.46 -3.72
C GLY A 31 13.24 14.94 -3.69
N GLN A 32 12.22 14.36 -4.30
CA GLN A 32 12.17 12.93 -4.57
C GLN A 32 13.23 12.53 -5.60
N THR A 33 14.43 12.31 -5.12
CA THR A 33 15.47 11.57 -5.83
C THR A 33 15.41 10.11 -5.40
N LEU A 34 15.93 9.19 -6.23
CA LEU A 34 16.03 7.77 -5.87
C LEU A 34 16.79 7.54 -4.54
N ALA A 35 17.64 8.48 -4.14
CA ALA A 35 18.40 8.43 -2.88
C ALA A 35 17.56 8.80 -1.65
N ASN A 36 16.48 9.57 -1.83
CA ASN A 36 15.70 10.15 -0.72
C ASN A 36 14.29 9.56 -0.61
N VAL A 37 13.98 8.51 -1.37
CA VAL A 37 12.70 7.81 -1.31
C VAL A 37 12.86 6.41 -0.71
N GLN A 38 11.83 5.96 -0.01
CA GLN A 38 11.77 4.66 0.62
C GLN A 38 10.60 3.88 0.07
N ARG A 39 10.84 2.66 -0.38
CA ARG A 39 9.81 1.69 -0.75
C ARG A 39 9.40 0.90 0.48
N TRP A 40 8.10 0.76 0.68
CA TRP A 40 7.49 -0.03 1.74
C TRP A 40 6.53 -1.03 1.13
N GLU A 41 6.78 -2.32 1.36
CA GLU A 41 6.03 -3.40 0.76
C GLU A 41 5.89 -4.61 1.68
N VAL A 42 4.85 -5.40 1.46
CA VAL A 42 4.71 -6.72 2.10
C VAL A 42 5.02 -7.81 1.09
N TRP A 43 5.95 -8.71 1.43
CA TRP A 43 6.46 -9.75 0.54
C TRP A 43 6.22 -11.16 1.11
N GLN A 44 6.07 -12.16 0.23
CA GLN A 44 5.71 -13.53 0.62
C GLN A 44 6.77 -14.22 1.49
N ARG A 45 8.04 -13.81 1.40
CA ARG A 45 9.13 -14.34 2.22
C ARG A 45 9.47 -13.32 3.27
N ARG A 46 9.52 -13.75 4.53
CA ARG A 46 9.90 -12.91 5.66
C ARG A 46 11.41 -12.67 5.75
N GLU A 47 11.80 -11.60 6.44
CA GLU A 47 13.17 -11.35 6.94
C GLU A 47 14.27 -11.36 5.87
N LEU A 48 13.95 -10.91 4.65
CA LEU A 48 14.90 -10.93 3.53
C LEU A 48 16.06 -9.91 3.66
N LYS A 49 15.93 -8.90 4.52
CA LYS A 49 16.92 -7.84 4.76
C LYS A 49 16.85 -7.34 6.21
N PRO A 50 17.90 -6.67 6.74
CA PRO A 50 17.87 -6.10 8.09
C PRO A 50 16.68 -5.15 8.35
N GLN A 51 16.24 -4.40 7.34
CA GLN A 51 15.07 -3.52 7.42
C GLN A 51 13.76 -4.24 7.10
N SER A 52 13.56 -5.41 7.71
CA SER A 52 12.35 -6.23 7.57
C SER A 52 11.73 -6.51 8.94
N TRP A 53 10.40 -6.57 8.97
CA TRP A 53 9.61 -6.93 10.14
C TRP A 53 8.63 -8.01 9.71
N GLY A 54 9.08 -9.26 9.83
CA GLY A 54 8.41 -10.40 9.19
C GLY A 54 8.35 -10.20 7.66
N HIS A 55 7.15 -10.16 7.11
CA HIS A 55 6.80 -9.95 5.71
C HIS A 55 6.77 -8.47 5.30
N LEU A 56 6.80 -7.52 6.22
CA LEU A 56 6.90 -6.10 5.88
C LEU A 56 8.36 -5.74 5.66
N HIS A 57 8.66 -5.04 4.56
CA HIS A 57 10.01 -4.67 4.20
C HIS A 57 10.10 -3.20 3.81
N ARG A 58 11.21 -2.58 4.21
CA ARG A 58 11.68 -1.31 3.67
C ARG A 58 12.81 -1.55 2.68
N ASN A 59 12.68 -1.00 1.47
CA ASN A 59 13.69 -1.05 0.40
C ASN A 59 14.13 -2.48 0.05
N LEU A 60 13.17 -3.43 0.01
CA LEU A 60 13.45 -4.77 -0.50
C LEU A 60 13.86 -4.70 -1.98
N LEU A 61 13.02 -4.07 -2.80
CA LEU A 61 13.32 -3.71 -4.19
C LEU A 61 13.53 -2.20 -4.36
N ALA A 62 14.00 -1.79 -5.54
CA ALA A 62 14.09 -0.38 -5.89
C ALA A 62 12.69 0.28 -5.96
N PRO A 63 12.57 1.60 -5.71
CA PRO A 63 11.27 2.30 -5.62
C PRO A 63 10.35 2.11 -6.83
N GLN A 64 10.93 2.14 -8.03
CA GLN A 64 10.20 2.04 -9.30
C GLN A 64 10.28 0.64 -9.95
N ALA A 65 10.96 -0.31 -9.34
CA ALA A 65 11.01 -1.67 -9.87
C ALA A 65 9.63 -2.34 -9.75
N GLY A 66 9.15 -2.99 -10.81
CA GLY A 66 7.99 -3.86 -10.70
C GLY A 66 8.32 -5.16 -9.95
N VAL A 67 7.38 -6.09 -9.96
CA VAL A 67 7.61 -7.45 -9.43
C VAL A 67 8.05 -8.37 -10.57
N GLY A 68 9.18 -9.07 -10.40
CA GLY A 68 9.74 -9.94 -11.44
C GLY A 68 10.27 -9.20 -12.69
N ASN A 69 10.92 -8.04 -12.51
CA ASN A 69 11.53 -7.21 -13.57
C ASN A 69 10.54 -6.57 -14.57
N GLY A 70 9.23 -6.63 -14.33
CA GLY A 70 8.23 -5.90 -15.11
C GLY A 70 8.15 -4.40 -14.78
N PRO A 71 7.35 -3.62 -15.52
CA PRO A 71 7.11 -2.21 -15.21
C PRO A 71 6.32 -2.04 -13.90
N SER A 72 6.52 -0.89 -13.24
CA SER A 72 5.64 -0.41 -12.19
C SER A 72 4.78 0.75 -12.67
N PHE A 73 3.58 0.85 -12.14
CA PHE A 73 2.59 1.88 -12.48
C PHE A 73 2.25 2.70 -11.24
N LEU A 74 2.10 4.01 -11.41
CA LEU A 74 1.57 4.89 -10.38
C LEU A 74 0.04 4.71 -10.33
N ALA A 75 -0.51 4.36 -9.16
CA ALA A 75 -1.96 4.36 -8.96
C ALA A 75 -2.46 5.72 -8.50
N GLN A 76 -1.78 6.31 -7.51
CA GLN A 76 -2.14 7.60 -6.93
C GLN A 76 -0.93 8.20 -6.20
N GLN A 77 -0.91 9.53 -6.12
CA GLN A 77 0.07 10.29 -5.34
C GLN A 77 -0.66 11.25 -4.39
N TRP A 78 -0.16 11.36 -3.16
CA TRP A 78 -0.64 12.31 -2.16
C TRP A 78 0.51 13.15 -1.63
N SER A 79 0.20 14.40 -1.30
CA SER A 79 1.14 15.36 -0.72
C SER A 79 0.39 16.27 0.26
N GLY A 80 1.11 17.13 0.97
CA GLY A 80 0.52 17.99 2.00
C GLY A 80 0.03 17.16 3.19
N SER A 81 -1.03 17.58 3.88
CA SER A 81 -1.51 16.93 5.09
C SER A 81 -1.85 15.44 4.92
N LEU A 82 -2.37 15.05 3.75
CA LEU A 82 -2.62 13.63 3.43
C LEU A 82 -1.32 12.85 3.21
N GLY A 83 -0.34 13.45 2.54
CA GLY A 83 0.98 12.85 2.36
C GLY A 83 1.69 12.64 3.70
N ASP A 84 1.66 13.65 4.56
CA ASP A 84 2.25 13.60 5.90
C ASP A 84 1.63 12.49 6.74
N ARG A 85 0.28 12.43 6.79
CA ARG A 85 -0.45 11.37 7.51
C ARG A 85 -0.11 9.97 7.00
N LEU A 86 -0.14 9.77 5.68
CA LEU A 86 0.22 8.48 5.07
C LEU A 86 1.65 8.09 5.41
N GLY A 87 2.58 9.04 5.29
CA GLY A 87 3.98 8.83 5.60
C GLY A 87 4.19 8.39 7.05
N GLU A 88 3.55 9.08 8.00
CA GLU A 88 3.59 8.71 9.42
C GLU A 88 3.06 7.30 9.67
N ILE A 89 1.91 6.93 9.09
CA ILE A 89 1.33 5.58 9.21
C ILE A 89 2.32 4.53 8.68
N ILE A 90 2.92 4.77 7.51
CA ILE A 90 3.85 3.84 6.87
C ILE A 90 5.13 3.69 7.70
N LEU A 91 5.69 4.79 8.21
CA LEU A 91 6.91 4.74 9.05
C LEU A 91 6.69 3.97 10.36
N HIS A 92 5.49 4.05 10.94
CA HIS A 92 5.14 3.33 12.18
C HIS A 92 4.59 1.91 11.94
N SER A 93 4.33 1.54 10.69
CA SER A 93 3.76 0.24 10.33
C SER A 93 4.53 -0.99 10.85
N PRO A 94 5.86 -0.98 11.06
CA PRO A 94 6.55 -2.08 11.74
C PRO A 94 5.94 -2.50 13.09
N HIS A 95 5.37 -1.54 13.81
CA HIS A 95 4.81 -1.73 15.15
C HIS A 95 3.28 -1.79 15.17
N THR A 96 2.62 -1.23 14.14
CA THR A 96 1.16 -1.07 14.13
C THR A 96 0.45 -1.95 13.10
N TYR A 97 1.14 -2.46 12.07
CA TYR A 97 0.53 -3.35 11.10
C TYR A 97 0.32 -4.76 11.69
N PRO A 98 -0.92 -5.26 11.80
CA PRO A 98 -1.22 -6.49 12.56
C PRO A 98 -0.77 -7.79 11.85
N HIS A 99 -0.31 -7.72 10.61
CA HIS A 99 0.00 -8.91 9.80
C HIS A 99 1.46 -8.96 9.35
N CYS A 100 2.38 -8.29 10.05
CA CYS A 100 3.82 -8.41 9.79
C CYS A 100 4.29 -9.88 9.72
N TYR A 101 3.73 -10.79 10.54
CA TYR A 101 4.16 -12.20 10.59
C TYR A 101 3.14 -13.20 9.98
N SER A 102 2.19 -12.72 9.19
CA SER A 102 1.21 -13.57 8.50
C SER A 102 1.13 -13.21 7.03
N TYR A 103 1.18 -14.21 6.15
CA TYR A 103 1.04 -14.02 4.72
C TYR A 103 0.25 -15.16 4.07
N ARG A 104 -0.73 -14.82 3.23
CA ARG A 104 -1.47 -15.76 2.38
C ARG A 104 -1.73 -15.13 1.02
N TYR A 105 -1.44 -15.87 -0.05
CA TYR A 105 -1.71 -15.41 -1.42
C TYR A 105 -3.20 -15.11 -1.65
N TRP A 106 -4.10 -15.94 -1.10
CA TRP A 106 -5.54 -15.76 -1.18
C TRP A 106 -6.25 -16.25 0.10
N PRO A 107 -7.25 -15.52 0.62
CA PRO A 107 -7.66 -14.17 0.25
C PRO A 107 -6.83 -13.08 0.97
N GLY A 108 -5.66 -13.39 1.53
CA GLY A 108 -4.88 -12.48 2.38
C GLY A 108 -4.68 -13.03 3.79
N PRO A 109 -3.87 -12.36 4.63
CA PRO A 109 -3.29 -11.05 4.40
C PRO A 109 -2.09 -11.09 3.43
N ASN A 110 -1.96 -10.08 2.58
CA ASN A 110 -0.86 -9.94 1.61
C ASN A 110 -0.52 -8.47 1.35
N SER A 111 0.20 -8.16 0.26
CA SER A 111 0.57 -6.78 -0.09
C SER A 111 -0.63 -5.87 -0.33
N ASN A 112 -1.72 -6.38 -0.88
CA ASN A 112 -2.93 -5.62 -1.12
C ASN A 112 -3.71 -5.38 0.18
N THR A 113 -3.61 -6.30 1.14
CA THR A 113 -4.12 -6.08 2.51
C THR A 113 -3.37 -4.94 3.19
N TYR A 114 -2.04 -4.92 3.10
CA TYR A 114 -1.24 -3.83 3.64
C TYR A 114 -1.56 -2.49 2.96
N ALA A 115 -1.62 -2.48 1.63
CA ALA A 115 -1.98 -1.29 0.86
C ALA A 115 -3.32 -0.70 1.32
N GLN A 116 -4.34 -1.55 1.43
CA GLN A 116 -5.67 -1.14 1.87
C GLN A 116 -5.68 -0.68 3.33
N TRP A 117 -4.99 -1.41 4.23
CA TRP A 117 -4.90 -1.05 5.64
C TRP A 117 -4.31 0.35 5.84
N VAL A 118 -3.25 0.72 5.12
CA VAL A 118 -2.67 2.07 5.18
C VAL A 118 -3.69 3.14 4.73
N LEU A 119 -4.45 2.90 3.65
CA LEU A 119 -5.50 3.82 3.20
C LEU A 119 -6.58 4.02 4.26
N GLU A 120 -6.99 2.93 4.92
CA GLU A 120 -7.98 2.98 6.00
C GLU A 120 -7.49 3.74 7.22
N GLN A 121 -6.26 3.50 7.67
CA GLN A 121 -5.66 4.24 8.77
C GLN A 121 -5.59 5.75 8.46
N ALA A 122 -5.41 6.11 7.19
CA ALA A 122 -5.40 7.50 6.75
C ALA A 122 -6.81 8.10 6.52
N ALA A 123 -7.86 7.28 6.61
CA ALA A 123 -9.23 7.60 6.24
C ALA A 123 -9.39 8.07 4.78
N ILE A 124 -8.65 7.43 3.86
CA ILE A 124 -8.70 7.70 2.42
C ILE A 124 -9.60 6.68 1.73
N ASP A 125 -10.63 7.19 1.03
CA ASP A 125 -11.48 6.37 0.16
C ASP A 125 -10.83 6.19 -1.21
N PHE A 126 -10.09 5.11 -1.37
CA PHE A 126 -9.45 4.71 -2.63
C PHE A 126 -9.67 3.22 -2.87
N ASP A 127 -10.24 2.84 -4.02
CA ASP A 127 -10.41 1.44 -4.40
C ASP A 127 -9.16 0.93 -5.13
N LEU A 128 -8.49 -0.09 -4.55
CA LEU A 128 -7.38 -0.80 -5.21
C LEU A 128 -7.85 -1.62 -6.44
N GLY A 129 -9.15 -1.64 -6.72
CA GLY A 129 -9.74 -2.33 -7.86
C GLY A 129 -9.73 -3.85 -7.70
N TRP A 130 -10.55 -4.53 -8.50
CA TRP A 130 -10.82 -5.97 -8.35
C TRP A 130 -9.58 -6.87 -8.41
N ARG A 131 -8.51 -6.46 -9.09
CA ARG A 131 -7.23 -7.20 -9.17
C ARG A 131 -6.37 -7.09 -7.91
N GLY A 132 -6.68 -6.16 -7.01
CA GLY A 132 -6.09 -6.07 -5.67
C GLY A 132 -6.62 -7.19 -4.77
N VAL A 133 -6.31 -8.44 -5.13
CA VAL A 133 -6.78 -9.63 -4.43
C VAL A 133 -6.25 -9.60 -2.99
N GLY A 134 -7.17 -9.66 -2.04
CA GLY A 134 -6.91 -9.59 -0.60
C GLY A 134 -6.97 -8.21 0.05
N ARG A 135 -7.34 -7.17 -0.72
CA ARG A 135 -7.67 -5.85 -0.16
C ARG A 135 -8.79 -5.87 0.88
N GLY A 136 -9.71 -6.83 0.78
CA GLY A 136 -10.84 -6.99 1.72
C GLY A 136 -10.58 -7.92 2.90
N TYR A 137 -9.33 -8.36 3.13
CA TYR A 137 -9.03 -9.29 4.22
C TYR A 137 -9.40 -8.70 5.59
N GLY A 138 -10.02 -9.51 6.46
CA GLY A 138 -10.46 -9.08 7.79
C GLY A 138 -11.72 -8.20 7.81
N LYS A 139 -12.16 -7.68 6.66
CA LYS A 139 -13.46 -7.04 6.51
C LYS A 139 -14.53 -8.10 6.29
N LEU A 140 -15.05 -8.65 7.38
CA LEU A 140 -16.34 -9.34 7.32
C LEU A 140 -17.39 -8.36 6.74
N ILE A 141 -18.20 -8.90 5.84
CA ILE A 141 -19.22 -8.21 5.04
C ILE A 141 -20.24 -7.56 5.99
N PHE A 142 -20.03 -6.30 6.35
CA PHE A 142 -21.12 -5.41 6.71
C PHE A 142 -21.20 -4.36 5.61
N PRO A 143 -22.25 -4.37 4.78
CA PRO A 143 -22.45 -3.32 3.80
C PRO A 143 -22.64 -2.01 4.58
N ARG A 144 -21.71 -1.06 4.45
CA ARG A 144 -22.02 0.34 4.75
C ARG A 144 -23.04 0.76 3.70
N PHE A 145 -24.32 0.59 4.00
CA PHE A 145 -25.36 1.36 3.35
C PHE A 145 -25.11 2.83 3.70
N SER A 146 -24.34 3.52 2.85
CA SER A 146 -24.32 4.98 2.85
C SER A 146 -25.72 5.45 2.47
N HIS A 147 -26.51 5.83 3.48
CA HIS A 147 -27.65 6.69 3.28
C HIS A 147 -27.14 8.00 2.66
N GLY A 148 -27.53 8.24 1.42
CA GLY A 148 -27.20 9.46 0.71
C GLY A 148 -27.81 10.66 1.42
N HIS A 149 -26.96 11.52 1.97
CA HIS A 149 -27.32 12.91 2.17
C HIS A 149 -27.14 13.63 0.84
N ARG A 150 -28.24 13.66 0.08
CA ARG A 150 -28.43 14.59 -1.02
C ARG A 150 -28.59 15.97 -0.38
N GLN A 151 -27.51 16.74 -0.36
CA GLN A 151 -27.60 18.17 -0.09
C GLN A 151 -28.26 18.80 -1.32
N LEU A 152 -29.57 19.04 -1.24
CA LEU A 152 -30.26 19.93 -2.15
C LEU A 152 -30.14 21.33 -1.57
N GLU A 153 -29.41 22.16 -2.30
CA GLU A 153 -29.39 23.60 -2.17
C GLU A 153 -30.81 24.16 -2.22
N ARG A 154 -31.17 25.00 -1.25
CA ARG A 154 -32.02 26.19 -1.38
C ARG A 154 -31.64 27.21 -0.31
#